data_AF-A0A6P8SRH8-F1
#
_entry.id   AF-A0A6P8SRH8-F1
#
_cell.length_a   1.000
_cell.length_b   1.000
_cell.length_c   1.000
_cell.angle_alpha   90.00
_cell.angle_beta   90.00
_cell.angle_gamma   90.00
#
_symmetry.space_group_name_H-M   'P 1'
#
loop_
_entity.id
_entity.type
_entity.pdbx_description
1 polymer ?
#
loop_
_entity_poly.entity_id
_entity_poly.type
_entity_poly.pdbx_seq_one_letter_code
_entity_poly.pdbx_strand_id
1 'polypeptide(L)'
;MGFGEDLRCPQAHAAVMRLLDSELHLMEVMKKWMGQRAKSEREFSVQLHHMAAMGEKLERPQPGAGQDYISQLNKSWGVLVSQTDVLSQVMKKRSEDLLDGPISKLTLVIRDKQQLRKTYAEQWNLLRQELGKVTQTELERLKGSYRQAVKDAAQAKRKYQEASKDKERDKAKERYVKASVKLHELHNDYVLSVRAAQVYHQHHYSQIQPTLLAALQSLQQEMVLILKEILQEYFDISSLLHHEVVQIHREMSSALTAIDPHREYESFIQQNRSVGETPACAEFDCSLLEDTEQLQSSEIELNDLTLETVQHKLTAVEEELLNLAQTLGSQQTSVDQLELELDAEREGVKKGQSCLEVLEVYSPVGVMESLPSSWRSAGYNVFVCKKLGAHMVVVLVREVKVMLLFDLYFEKTFCQCTETCYMMLKRDVL
;
A
#
# COMPACT_ATOMS: atom_id res chain seq x y z
N MET A 1 35.77 4.12 13.94
CA MET A 1 35.25 3.73 12.60
C MET A 1 34.32 4.82 12.12
N GLY A 2 34.74 5.54 11.09
CA GLY A 2 34.04 6.70 10.56
C GLY A 2 34.75 7.22 9.32
N PHE A 3 34.05 7.99 8.49
CA PHE A 3 34.58 8.46 7.21
C PHE A 3 35.90 9.23 7.42
N GLY A 4 35.98 10.03 8.49
CA GLY A 4 37.17 10.80 8.83
C GLY A 4 38.38 9.98 9.25
N GLU A 5 38.24 8.71 9.60
CA GLU A 5 39.33 7.80 9.96
C GLU A 5 39.69 6.87 8.80
N ASP A 6 38.66 6.30 8.17
CA ASP A 6 38.81 5.13 7.30
C ASP A 6 38.79 5.46 5.80
N LEU A 7 38.29 6.65 5.41
CA LEU A 7 38.05 7.03 4.01
C LEU A 7 38.93 8.19 3.51
N ARG A 8 40.22 8.18 3.88
CA ARG A 8 41.15 9.30 3.62
C ARG A 8 41.84 9.29 2.26
N CYS A 9 41.67 8.25 1.43
CA CYS A 9 42.40 8.15 0.17
C CYS A 9 41.55 8.62 -1.04
N PRO A 10 42.18 8.97 -2.18
CA PRO A 10 41.43 9.33 -3.40
C PRO A 10 40.46 8.25 -3.89
N GLN A 11 40.81 6.97 -3.68
CA GLN A 11 39.92 5.84 -3.97
C GLN A 11 38.68 5.86 -3.07
N ALA A 12 38.85 6.18 -1.79
CA ALA A 12 37.74 6.30 -0.85
C ALA A 12 36.83 7.46 -1.21
N HIS A 13 37.37 8.60 -1.66
CA HIS A 13 36.55 9.68 -2.21
C HIS A 13 35.70 9.22 -3.40
N ALA A 14 36.28 8.48 -4.35
CA ALA A 14 35.50 7.92 -5.47
C ALA A 14 34.43 6.91 -5.01
N ALA A 15 34.70 6.16 -3.94
CA ALA A 15 33.72 5.28 -3.32
C ALA A 15 32.57 6.07 -2.66
N VAL A 16 32.89 7.14 -1.92
CA VAL A 16 31.91 8.06 -1.32
C VAL A 16 31.04 8.70 -2.40
N MET A 17 31.62 9.17 -3.50
CA MET A 17 30.84 9.74 -4.60
C MET A 17 29.84 8.74 -5.19
N ARG A 18 30.27 7.49 -5.41
CA ARG A 18 29.37 6.43 -5.88
C ARG A 18 28.28 6.07 -4.87
N LEU A 19 28.60 6.10 -3.58
CA LEU A 19 27.61 5.91 -2.51
C LEU A 19 26.52 6.98 -2.60
N LEU A 20 26.91 8.26 -2.63
CA LEU A 20 25.96 9.39 -2.73
C LEU A 20 25.07 9.28 -3.98
N ASP A 21 25.64 8.89 -5.12
CA ASP A 21 24.89 8.69 -6.37
C ASP A 21 23.92 7.51 -6.28
N SER A 22 24.33 6.41 -5.64
CA SER A 22 23.47 5.23 -5.45
C SER A 22 22.30 5.50 -4.51
N GLU A 23 22.52 6.26 -3.43
CA GLU A 23 21.49 6.62 -2.48
C GLU A 23 20.51 7.64 -3.07
N LEU A 24 21.00 8.59 -3.87
CA LEU A 24 20.14 9.48 -4.66
C LEU A 24 19.24 8.69 -5.62
N HIS A 25 19.80 7.71 -6.31
CA HIS A 25 19.01 6.86 -7.20
C HIS A 25 17.94 6.08 -6.43
N LEU A 26 18.28 5.51 -5.27
CA LEU A 26 17.33 4.81 -4.42
C LEU A 26 16.16 5.71 -4.00
N MET A 27 16.45 6.95 -3.58
CA MET A 27 15.42 7.90 -3.18
C MET A 27 14.49 8.28 -4.34
N GLU A 28 15.01 8.43 -5.56
CA GLU A 28 14.20 8.66 -6.75
C GLU A 28 13.29 7.46 -7.08
N VAL A 29 13.80 6.23 -6.90
CA VAL A 29 13.00 5.01 -7.05
C VAL A 29 11.89 4.97 -5.99
N MET A 30 12.21 5.25 -4.72
CA MET A 30 11.23 5.33 -3.63
C MET A 30 10.14 6.35 -3.94
N LYS A 31 10.52 7.55 -4.40
CA LYS A 31 9.58 8.61 -4.77
C LYS A 31 8.61 8.17 -5.86
N LYS A 32 9.13 7.55 -6.93
CA LYS A 32 8.28 7.04 -8.03
C LYS A 32 7.34 5.95 -7.54
N TRP A 33 7.82 5.04 -6.71
CA TRP A 33 7.01 3.97 -6.14
C TRP A 33 5.90 4.49 -5.23
N MET A 34 6.20 5.43 -4.33
CA MET A 34 5.20 6.10 -3.48
C MET A 34 4.19 6.88 -4.33
N GLY A 35 4.65 7.57 -5.38
CA GLY A 35 3.77 8.27 -6.32
C GLY A 35 2.80 7.33 -7.06
N GLN A 36 3.25 6.13 -7.41
CA GLN A 36 2.38 5.11 -7.98
C GLN A 36 1.32 4.64 -6.96
N ARG A 37 1.67 4.51 -5.67
CA ARG A 37 0.69 4.20 -4.62
C ARG A 37 -0.38 5.29 -4.51
N ALA A 38 0.02 6.57 -4.45
CA ALA A 38 -0.93 7.67 -4.38
C ALA A 38 -1.88 7.68 -5.60
N LYS A 39 -1.35 7.44 -6.80
CA LYS A 39 -2.17 7.30 -8.01
C LYS A 39 -3.18 6.16 -7.89
N SER A 40 -2.78 5.00 -7.38
CA SER A 40 -3.68 3.86 -7.17
C SER A 40 -4.80 4.18 -6.17
N GLU A 41 -4.52 4.86 -5.06
CA GLU A 41 -5.55 5.30 -4.10
C GLU A 41 -6.58 6.24 -4.75
N ARG A 42 -6.10 7.17 -5.60
CA ARG A 42 -6.97 8.09 -6.35
C ARG A 42 -7.86 7.36 -7.36
N GLU A 43 -7.29 6.41 -8.09
CA GLU A 43 -8.06 5.61 -9.06
C GLU A 43 -9.11 4.75 -8.36
N PHE A 44 -8.76 4.13 -7.22
CA PHE A 44 -9.69 3.35 -6.42
C PHE A 44 -10.82 4.21 -5.85
N SER A 45 -10.50 5.41 -5.34
CA SER A 45 -11.50 6.40 -4.93
C SER A 45 -12.51 6.70 -6.03
N VAL A 46 -12.04 6.98 -7.25
CA VAL A 46 -12.94 7.29 -8.39
C VAL A 46 -13.86 6.12 -8.71
N GLN A 47 -13.37 4.88 -8.65
CA GLN A 47 -14.18 3.69 -8.88
C GLN A 47 -15.26 3.51 -7.80
N LEU A 48 -14.90 3.66 -6.52
CA LEU A 48 -15.85 3.57 -5.42
C LEU A 48 -16.93 4.66 -5.48
N HIS A 49 -16.53 5.89 -5.79
CA HIS A 49 -17.47 7.00 -5.96
C HIS A 49 -18.44 6.73 -7.11
N HIS A 50 -17.96 6.18 -8.22
CA HIS A 50 -18.82 5.78 -9.33
C HIS A 50 -19.82 4.70 -8.92
N MET A 51 -19.38 3.70 -8.15
CA MET A 51 -20.26 2.66 -7.62
C MET A 51 -21.36 3.23 -6.72
N ALA A 52 -21.01 4.12 -5.80
CA ALA A 52 -22.00 4.77 -4.94
C ALA A 52 -23.02 5.60 -5.75
N ALA A 53 -22.54 6.38 -6.72
CA ALA A 53 -23.39 7.18 -7.60
C ALA A 53 -24.33 6.34 -8.49
N MET A 54 -23.97 5.09 -8.81
CA MET A 54 -24.89 4.16 -9.49
C MET A 54 -26.03 3.72 -8.54
N GLY A 55 -25.72 3.46 -7.28
CA GLY A 55 -26.71 3.08 -6.26
C GLY A 55 -27.74 4.18 -6.02
N GLU A 56 -27.30 5.43 -5.86
CA GLU A 56 -28.19 6.58 -5.61
C GLU A 56 -29.16 6.86 -6.76
N LYS A 57 -28.74 6.63 -8.02
CA LYS A 57 -29.61 6.80 -9.19
C LYS A 57 -30.73 5.76 -9.25
N LEU A 58 -30.49 4.57 -8.71
CA LEU A 58 -31.46 3.48 -8.68
C LEU A 58 -32.48 3.63 -7.55
N GLU A 59 -32.10 4.28 -6.44
CA GLU A 59 -32.99 4.54 -5.29
C GLU A 59 -34.04 5.64 -5.52
N ARG A 60 -34.08 6.28 -6.69
CA ARG A 60 -35.11 7.30 -6.98
C ARG A 60 -36.50 6.63 -6.93
N PRO A 61 -37.39 7.01 -6.00
CA PRO A 61 -38.70 6.37 -5.89
C PRO A 61 -39.45 6.50 -7.20
N GLN A 62 -39.99 5.40 -7.74
CA GLN A 62 -40.97 5.51 -8.81
C GLN A 62 -42.16 6.34 -8.29
N PRO A 63 -42.59 7.38 -9.02
CA PRO A 63 -43.74 8.18 -8.62
C PRO A 63 -44.99 7.32 -8.70
N GLY A 64 -45.40 6.70 -7.59
CA GLY A 64 -46.54 5.80 -7.51
C GLY A 64 -46.47 4.75 -6.40
N ALA A 65 -45.28 4.43 -5.87
CA ALA A 65 -45.19 3.65 -4.63
C ALA A 65 -45.48 4.59 -3.44
N GLY A 66 -46.38 4.18 -2.53
CA GLY A 66 -46.77 4.98 -1.37
C GLY A 66 -45.58 5.63 -0.68
N GLN A 67 -45.67 6.92 -0.38
CA GLN A 67 -44.55 7.83 -0.09
C GLN A 67 -43.67 7.44 1.12
N ASP A 68 -44.01 6.39 1.89
CA ASP A 68 -43.39 6.08 3.18
C ASP A 68 -42.97 4.61 3.37
N TYR A 69 -43.06 3.72 2.37
CA TYR A 69 -42.53 2.35 2.52
C TYR A 69 -41.03 2.30 2.15
N ILE A 70 -40.17 2.26 3.17
CA ILE A 70 -38.76 1.88 3.00
C ILE A 70 -38.52 0.59 3.78
N SER A 71 -38.38 -0.50 3.03
CA SER A 71 -38.09 -1.83 3.57
C SER A 71 -36.76 -1.86 4.35
N GLN A 72 -36.57 -2.83 5.26
CA GLN A 72 -35.32 -2.91 6.02
C GLN A 72 -34.15 -3.19 5.08
N LEU A 73 -34.37 -4.05 4.08
CA LEU A 73 -33.40 -4.30 3.02
C LEU A 73 -32.99 -3.02 2.27
N ASN A 74 -33.96 -2.20 1.86
CA ASN A 74 -33.68 -0.92 1.18
C ASN A 74 -32.91 0.06 2.08
N LYS A 75 -33.23 0.12 3.39
CA LYS A 75 -32.47 0.96 4.34
C LYS A 75 -31.03 0.49 4.45
N SER A 76 -30.80 -0.81 4.63
CA SER A 76 -29.46 -1.37 4.76
C SER A 76 -28.65 -1.25 3.47
N TRP A 77 -29.31 -1.35 2.31
CA TRP A 77 -28.71 -1.05 1.01
C TRP A 77 -28.27 0.42 0.89
N GLY A 78 -29.12 1.37 1.29
CA GLY A 78 -28.75 2.79 1.31
C GLY A 78 -27.55 3.08 2.22
N VAL A 79 -27.43 2.37 3.36
CA VAL A 79 -26.23 2.45 4.22
C VAL A 79 -25.00 1.90 3.48
N LEU A 80 -25.09 0.78 2.77
CA LEU A 80 -23.96 0.25 1.98
C LEU A 80 -23.50 1.23 0.91
N VAL A 81 -24.44 1.82 0.16
CA VAL A 81 -24.15 2.80 -0.90
C VAL A 81 -23.49 4.05 -0.32
N SER A 82 -24.05 4.64 0.73
CA SER A 82 -23.50 5.84 1.37
C SER A 82 -22.14 5.59 2.01
N GLN A 83 -21.95 4.47 2.71
CA GLN A 83 -20.65 4.11 3.30
C GLN A 83 -19.58 3.82 2.24
N THR A 84 -19.98 3.33 1.06
CA THR A 84 -19.08 3.18 -0.09
C THR A 84 -18.62 4.54 -0.62
N ASP A 85 -19.50 5.55 -0.62
CA ASP A 85 -19.10 6.92 -0.96
C ASP A 85 -18.13 7.51 0.08
N VAL A 86 -18.39 7.32 1.38
CA VAL A 86 -17.47 7.75 2.45
C VAL A 86 -16.09 7.10 2.29
N LEU A 87 -16.04 5.79 1.98
CA LEU A 87 -14.78 5.10 1.67
C LEU A 87 -14.06 5.74 0.48
N SER A 88 -14.79 6.12 -0.56
CA SER A 88 -14.23 6.82 -1.72
C SER A 88 -13.54 8.12 -1.33
N GLN A 89 -14.14 8.90 -0.41
CA GLN A 89 -13.60 10.16 0.07
C GLN A 89 -12.34 9.93 0.92
N VAL A 90 -12.33 8.91 1.77
CA VAL A 90 -11.13 8.52 2.56
C VAL A 90 -9.97 8.14 1.64
N MET A 91 -10.20 7.34 0.59
CA MET A 91 -9.15 6.96 -0.37
C MET A 91 -8.62 8.17 -1.15
N LYS A 92 -9.50 9.11 -1.52
CA LYS A 92 -9.09 10.37 -2.16
C LYS A 92 -8.15 11.17 -1.25
N LYS A 93 -8.56 11.37 0.01
CA LYS A 93 -7.78 12.11 0.99
C LYS A 93 -6.42 11.46 1.22
N ARG A 94 -6.33 10.13 1.33
CA ARG A 94 -5.05 9.41 1.45
C ARG A 94 -4.13 9.64 0.26
N SER A 95 -4.65 9.66 -0.96
CA SER A 95 -3.85 10.04 -2.14
C SER A 95 -3.27 11.44 -1.99
N GLU A 96 -4.06 12.40 -1.50
CA GLU A 96 -3.63 13.79 -1.31
C GLU A 96 -2.59 13.90 -0.18
N ASP A 97 -2.86 13.28 0.97
CA ASP A 97 -1.95 13.23 2.12
C ASP A 97 -0.61 12.58 1.77
N LEU A 98 -0.59 11.53 0.95
CA LEU A 98 0.65 10.91 0.45
C LEU A 98 1.47 11.89 -0.42
N LEU A 99 0.80 12.65 -1.29
CA LEU A 99 1.45 13.62 -2.19
C LEU A 99 2.01 14.81 -1.42
N ASP A 100 1.22 15.39 -0.53
CA ASP A 100 1.55 16.60 0.21
C ASP A 100 2.46 16.34 1.41
N GLY A 101 2.44 15.13 1.97
CA GLY A 101 3.27 14.69 3.09
C GLY A 101 4.58 14.01 2.64
N PRO A 102 4.67 12.67 2.71
CA PRO A 102 5.93 11.94 2.55
C PRO A 102 6.58 12.12 1.17
N ILE A 103 5.80 12.22 0.08
CA ILE A 103 6.35 12.40 -1.28
C ILE A 103 6.97 13.80 -1.46
N SER A 104 6.31 14.83 -0.93
CA SER A 104 6.83 16.22 -0.93
C SER A 104 8.10 16.32 -0.10
N LYS A 105 8.10 15.78 1.12
CA LYS A 105 9.28 15.71 2.00
C LYS A 105 10.44 14.97 1.33
N LEU A 106 10.19 13.80 0.73
CA LEU A 106 11.21 13.05 -0.01
C LEU A 106 11.80 13.84 -1.17
N THR A 107 10.96 14.62 -1.88
CA THR A 107 11.42 15.50 -2.96
C THR A 107 12.40 16.57 -2.46
N LEU A 108 12.15 17.14 -1.27
CA LEU A 108 13.06 18.11 -0.65
C LEU A 108 14.39 17.45 -0.25
N VAL A 109 14.36 16.28 0.41
CA VAL A 109 15.59 15.57 0.80
C VAL A 109 16.41 15.17 -0.43
N ILE A 110 15.78 14.77 -1.54
CA ILE A 110 16.48 14.50 -2.80
C ILE A 110 17.23 15.74 -3.27
N ARG A 111 16.58 16.91 -3.28
CA ARG A 111 17.20 18.18 -3.69
C ARG A 111 18.38 18.53 -2.78
N ASP A 112 18.21 18.41 -1.48
CA ASP A 112 19.24 18.74 -0.51
C ASP A 112 20.43 17.76 -0.60
N LYS A 113 20.18 16.49 -0.88
CA LYS A 113 21.23 15.48 -1.12
C LYS A 113 21.97 15.72 -2.43
N GLN A 114 21.31 16.17 -3.50
CA GLN A 114 21.97 16.59 -4.74
C GLN A 114 22.91 17.77 -4.49
N GLN A 115 22.46 18.76 -3.71
CA GLN A 115 23.28 19.91 -3.33
C GLN A 115 24.45 19.50 -2.45
N LEU A 116 24.24 18.65 -1.44
CA LEU A 116 25.30 18.09 -0.58
C LEU A 116 26.37 17.39 -1.40
N ARG A 117 25.97 16.53 -2.34
CA ARG A 117 26.89 15.80 -3.23
C ARG A 117 27.73 16.75 -4.09
N LYS A 118 27.15 17.82 -4.62
CA LYS A 118 27.87 18.87 -5.35
C LYS A 118 28.85 19.62 -4.46
N THR A 119 28.39 20.12 -3.32
CA THR A 119 29.23 20.89 -2.38
C THR A 119 30.39 20.05 -1.85
N TYR A 120 30.17 18.78 -1.49
CA TYR A 120 31.25 17.89 -1.06
C TYR A 120 32.33 17.71 -2.13
N ALA A 121 31.93 17.48 -3.40
CA ALA A 121 32.88 17.34 -4.50
C ALA A 121 33.69 18.62 -4.74
N GLU A 122 33.04 19.79 -4.67
CA GLU A 122 33.70 21.09 -4.79
C GLU A 122 34.72 21.31 -3.66
N GLN A 123 34.32 21.08 -2.41
CA GLN A 123 35.20 21.24 -1.25
C GLN A 123 36.39 20.28 -1.30
N TRP A 124 36.16 19.02 -1.68
CA TRP A 124 37.24 18.05 -1.85
C TRP A 124 38.26 18.50 -2.91
N ASN A 125 37.79 18.96 -4.07
CA ASN A 125 38.65 19.41 -5.16
C ASN A 125 39.43 20.67 -4.78
N LEU A 126 38.78 21.63 -4.11
CA LEU A 126 39.43 22.86 -3.63
C LEU A 126 40.55 22.53 -2.65
N LEU A 127 40.28 21.68 -1.65
CA LEU A 127 41.28 21.27 -0.67
C LEU A 127 42.46 20.51 -1.31
N ARG A 128 42.19 19.69 -2.32
CA ARG A 128 43.22 18.97 -3.07
C ARG A 128 44.08 19.91 -3.93
N GLN A 129 43.46 20.91 -4.56
CA GLN A 129 44.17 21.91 -5.35
C GLN A 129 45.08 22.77 -4.47
N GLU A 130 44.59 23.24 -3.32
CA GLU A 130 45.40 24.02 -2.37
C GLU A 130 46.56 23.19 -1.80
N LEU A 131 46.34 21.91 -1.47
CA LEU A 131 47.42 21.01 -1.05
C LEU A 131 48.50 20.86 -2.14
N GLY A 132 48.11 20.61 -3.39
CA GLY A 132 49.04 20.49 -4.51
C GLY A 132 49.82 21.78 -4.77
N LYS A 133 49.14 22.93 -4.68
CA LYS A 133 49.75 24.26 -4.85
C LYS A 133 50.85 24.50 -3.82
N VAL A 134 50.55 24.33 -2.53
CA VAL A 134 51.48 24.62 -1.42
C VAL A 134 52.62 23.59 -1.35
N THR A 135 52.31 22.30 -1.49
CA THR A 135 53.31 21.23 -1.29
C THR A 135 54.14 20.90 -2.52
N GLN A 136 53.72 21.33 -3.72
CA GLN A 136 54.34 20.91 -4.96
C GLN A 136 54.63 22.08 -5.89
N THR A 137 53.60 22.82 -6.32
CA THR A 137 53.77 23.87 -7.35
C THR A 137 54.66 25.02 -6.88
N GLU A 138 54.35 25.60 -5.71
CA GLU A 138 55.11 26.73 -5.17
C GLU A 138 56.51 26.31 -4.71
N LEU A 139 56.62 25.11 -4.13
CA LEU A 139 57.90 24.56 -3.70
C LEU A 139 58.86 24.25 -4.85
N GLU A 140 58.40 23.60 -5.93
CA GLU A 140 59.26 23.31 -7.08
C GLU A 140 59.69 24.58 -7.82
N ARG A 141 58.81 25.60 -7.88
CA ARG A 141 59.17 26.93 -8.41
C ARG A 141 60.31 27.55 -7.60
N LEU A 142 60.17 27.61 -6.28
CA LEU A 142 61.15 28.23 -5.39
C LEU A 142 62.47 27.44 -5.36
N LYS A 143 62.39 26.11 -5.36
CA LYS A 143 63.54 25.21 -5.48
C LYS A 143 64.30 25.42 -6.78
N GLY A 144 63.58 25.64 -7.89
CA GLY A 144 64.17 26.00 -9.19
C GLY A 144 64.95 27.32 -9.11
N SER A 145 64.33 28.38 -8.57
CA SER A 145 64.99 29.68 -8.36
C SER A 145 66.20 29.57 -7.43
N TYR A 146 66.09 28.81 -6.35
CA TYR A 146 67.16 28.59 -5.39
C TYR A 146 68.36 27.86 -6.03
N ARG A 147 68.11 26.76 -6.77
CA ARG A 147 69.17 26.07 -7.53
C ARG A 147 69.89 26.99 -8.52
N GLN A 148 69.16 27.86 -9.20
CA GLN A 148 69.77 28.82 -10.11
C GLN A 148 70.66 29.82 -9.37
N ALA A 149 70.17 30.38 -8.26
CA ALA A 149 70.95 31.30 -7.43
C ALA A 149 72.24 30.66 -6.87
N VAL A 150 72.20 29.36 -6.51
CA VAL A 150 73.39 28.60 -6.09
C VAL A 150 74.43 28.57 -7.22
N LYS A 151 74.01 28.28 -8.45
CA LYS A 151 74.90 28.26 -9.63
C LYS A 151 75.48 29.64 -9.90
N ASP A 152 74.65 30.68 -9.87
CA ASP A 152 75.04 32.06 -10.14
C ASP A 152 76.06 32.56 -9.11
N ALA A 153 75.81 32.31 -7.82
CA ALA A 153 76.73 32.67 -6.74
C ALA A 153 78.06 31.92 -6.84
N ALA A 154 78.03 30.62 -7.17
CA ALA A 154 79.25 29.84 -7.39
C ALA A 154 80.07 30.36 -8.59
N GLN A 155 79.41 30.74 -9.68
CA GLN A 155 80.07 31.32 -10.84
C GLN A 155 80.67 32.71 -10.52
N ALA A 156 79.93 33.57 -9.82
CA ALA A 156 80.42 34.88 -9.40
C ALA A 156 81.61 34.76 -8.45
N LYS A 157 81.61 33.75 -7.56
CA LYS A 157 82.73 33.45 -6.66
C LYS A 157 84.00 33.09 -7.44
N ARG A 158 83.90 32.20 -8.44
CA ARG A 158 85.04 31.82 -9.30
C ARG A 158 85.62 33.02 -10.04
N LYS A 159 84.75 33.82 -10.68
CA LYS A 159 85.17 35.05 -11.40
C LYS A 159 85.85 36.08 -10.49
N TYR A 160 85.41 36.20 -9.24
CA TYR A 160 86.06 37.06 -8.26
C TYR A 160 87.46 36.56 -7.87
N GLN A 161 87.63 35.24 -7.72
CA GLN A 161 88.92 34.63 -7.40
C GLN A 161 89.94 34.72 -8.54
N GLU A 162 89.47 34.69 -9.79
CA GLU A 162 90.30 34.76 -11.00
C GLU A 162 90.70 36.19 -11.41
N ALA A 163 90.06 37.23 -10.82
CA ALA A 163 90.32 38.63 -11.18
C ALA A 163 91.65 39.14 -10.59
N SER A 164 92.60 39.51 -11.45
CA SER A 164 93.96 39.92 -11.05
C SER A 164 94.19 41.44 -10.97
N LYS A 165 93.36 42.25 -11.64
CA LYS A 165 93.46 43.74 -11.64
C LYS A 165 92.55 44.36 -10.59
N ASP A 166 93.05 45.31 -9.79
CA ASP A 166 92.29 45.91 -8.67
C ASP A 166 90.90 46.43 -9.07
N LYS A 167 90.80 47.18 -10.17
CA LYS A 167 89.50 47.74 -10.64
C LYS A 167 88.52 46.67 -11.15
N GLU A 168 89.01 45.58 -11.75
CA GLU A 168 88.15 44.45 -12.15
C GLU A 168 87.75 43.58 -10.95
N ARG A 169 88.68 43.42 -10.00
CA ARG A 169 88.48 42.66 -8.77
C ARG A 169 87.41 43.30 -7.90
N ASP A 170 87.37 44.62 -7.77
CA ASP A 170 86.32 45.33 -7.03
C ASP A 170 84.93 45.14 -7.66
N LYS A 171 84.84 45.24 -9.00
CA LYS A 171 83.58 44.95 -9.72
C LYS A 171 83.13 43.50 -9.57
N ALA A 172 84.07 42.55 -9.62
CA ALA A 172 83.77 41.13 -9.43
C ALA A 172 83.34 40.83 -7.98
N LYS A 173 83.94 41.52 -6.99
CA LYS A 173 83.54 41.45 -5.58
C LYS A 173 82.12 41.92 -5.38
N GLU A 174 81.74 43.07 -5.93
CA GLU A 174 80.38 43.61 -5.80
C GLU A 174 79.33 42.67 -6.41
N ARG A 175 79.62 42.08 -7.58
CA ARG A 175 78.76 41.06 -8.22
C ARG A 175 78.61 39.80 -7.37
N TYR A 176 79.71 39.33 -6.77
CA TYR A 176 79.67 38.18 -5.86
C TYR A 176 78.86 38.46 -4.60
N VAL A 177 79.01 39.64 -4.00
CA VAL A 177 78.22 40.04 -2.82
C VAL A 177 76.73 40.08 -3.18
N LYS A 178 76.35 40.73 -4.29
CA LYS A 178 74.96 40.77 -4.77
C LYS A 178 74.38 39.38 -5.02
N ALA A 179 75.14 38.48 -5.66
CA ALA A 179 74.71 37.10 -5.89
C ALA A 179 74.57 36.30 -4.58
N SER A 180 75.45 36.56 -3.59
CA SER A 180 75.39 35.89 -2.28
C SER A 180 74.20 36.36 -1.44
N VAL A 181 73.88 37.65 -1.45
CA VAL A 181 72.67 38.18 -0.77
C VAL A 181 71.42 37.53 -1.35
N LYS A 182 71.27 37.52 -2.68
CA LYS A 182 70.15 36.87 -3.36
C LYS A 182 70.06 35.37 -3.06
N LEU A 183 71.20 34.68 -2.98
CA LEU A 183 71.25 33.28 -2.59
C LEU A 183 70.75 33.06 -1.16
N HIS A 184 71.18 33.90 -0.21
CA HIS A 184 70.77 33.78 1.19
C HIS A 184 69.28 34.11 1.38
N GLU A 185 68.77 35.14 0.69
CA GLU A 185 67.33 35.46 0.67
C GLU A 185 66.51 34.28 0.16
N LEU A 186 66.87 33.72 -1.01
CA LEU A 186 66.17 32.55 -1.57
C LEU A 186 66.32 31.29 -0.71
N HIS A 187 67.44 31.13 -0.01
CA HIS A 187 67.61 30.03 0.95
C HIS A 187 66.59 30.17 2.09
N ASN A 188 66.50 31.36 2.70
CA ASN A 188 65.57 31.63 3.78
C ASN A 188 64.12 31.41 3.34
N ASP A 189 63.73 31.96 2.18
CA ASP A 189 62.40 31.76 1.60
C ASP A 189 62.10 30.28 1.38
N TYR A 190 63.07 29.52 0.86
CA TYR A 190 62.90 28.09 0.62
C TYR A 190 62.73 27.30 1.92
N VAL A 191 63.54 27.57 2.94
CA VAL A 191 63.43 26.93 4.26
C VAL A 191 62.06 27.22 4.89
N LEU A 192 61.63 28.48 4.87
CA LEU A 192 60.32 28.89 5.40
C LEU A 192 59.18 28.23 4.61
N SER A 193 59.26 28.20 3.29
CA SER A 193 58.23 27.60 2.42
C SER A 193 58.14 26.09 2.61
N VAL A 194 59.28 25.40 2.76
CA VAL A 194 59.30 23.96 3.08
C VAL A 194 58.64 23.71 4.43
N ARG A 195 58.94 24.53 5.44
CA ARG A 195 58.31 24.38 6.76
C ARG A 195 56.81 24.65 6.70
N ALA A 196 56.37 25.69 5.99
CA ALA A 196 54.96 25.99 5.79
C ALA A 196 54.22 24.83 5.10
N ALA A 197 54.81 24.24 4.05
CA ALA A 197 54.25 23.10 3.35
C ALA A 197 54.15 21.84 4.22
N GLN A 198 55.16 21.56 5.06
CA GLN A 198 55.11 20.46 6.03
C GLN A 198 53.97 20.62 7.04
N VAL A 199 53.82 21.82 7.59
CA VAL A 199 52.74 22.14 8.54
C VAL A 199 51.38 22.01 7.86
N TYR A 200 51.23 22.55 6.65
CA TYR A 200 49.99 22.44 5.89
C TYR A 200 49.65 20.98 5.56
N HIS A 201 50.62 20.19 5.12
CA HIS A 201 50.44 18.76 4.83
C HIS A 201 49.97 18.00 6.09
N GLN A 202 50.64 18.21 7.23
CA GLN A 202 50.24 17.59 8.49
C GLN A 202 48.82 18.01 8.88
N HIS A 203 48.51 19.30 8.82
CA HIS A 203 47.19 19.82 9.20
C HIS A 203 46.08 19.33 8.26
N HIS A 204 46.35 19.21 6.96
CA HIS A 204 45.41 18.69 5.99
C HIS A 204 44.97 17.26 6.33
N TYR A 205 45.92 16.35 6.57
CA TYR A 205 45.63 14.95 6.81
C TYR A 205 45.21 14.62 8.24
N SER A 206 45.63 15.43 9.23
CA SER A 206 45.26 15.21 10.63
C SER A 206 43.97 15.90 11.05
N GLN A 207 43.58 17.00 10.39
CA GLN A 207 42.44 17.82 10.82
C GLN A 207 41.47 18.15 9.69
N ILE A 208 41.91 18.84 8.62
CA ILE A 208 40.99 19.40 7.61
C ILE A 208 40.17 18.30 6.93
N GLN A 209 40.86 17.34 6.32
CA GLN A 209 40.21 16.29 5.55
C GLN A 209 39.35 15.35 6.43
N PRO A 210 39.84 14.86 7.60
CA PRO A 210 39.00 14.13 8.54
C PRO A 210 37.72 14.89 8.95
N THR A 211 37.82 16.20 9.18
CA THR A 211 36.68 17.04 9.60
C THR A 211 35.64 17.15 8.48
N LEU A 212 36.07 17.36 7.23
CA LEU A 212 35.16 17.36 6.08
C LEU A 212 34.40 16.04 5.95
N LEU A 213 35.12 14.92 6.11
CA LEU A 213 34.53 13.58 6.02
C LEU A 213 33.59 13.27 7.19
N ALA A 214 33.92 13.70 8.41
CA ALA A 214 33.06 13.57 9.58
C ALA A 214 31.78 14.41 9.45
N ALA A 215 31.88 15.63 8.92
CA ALA A 215 30.73 16.48 8.62
C ALA A 215 29.82 15.83 7.57
N LEU A 216 30.39 15.26 6.50
CA LEU A 216 29.63 14.51 5.51
C LEU A 216 28.91 13.30 6.14
N GLN A 217 29.61 12.52 6.96
CA GLN A 217 29.01 11.38 7.64
C GLN A 217 27.84 11.80 8.53
N SER A 218 27.99 12.87 9.31
CA SER A 218 26.94 13.38 10.19
C SER A 218 25.70 13.79 9.40
N LEU A 219 25.89 14.51 8.28
CA LEU A 219 24.79 14.90 7.40
C LEU A 219 24.11 13.69 6.74
N GLN A 220 24.86 12.66 6.33
CA GLN A 220 24.27 11.44 5.80
C GLN A 220 23.43 10.70 6.85
N GLN A 221 23.93 10.61 8.09
CA GLN A 221 23.20 9.97 9.18
C GLN A 221 21.89 10.71 9.50
N GLU A 222 21.92 12.05 9.49
CA GLU A 222 20.71 12.87 9.66
C GLU A 222 19.71 12.64 8.52
N MET A 223 20.18 12.62 7.26
CA MET A 223 19.31 12.31 6.11
C MET A 223 18.67 10.91 6.21
N VAL A 224 19.38 9.92 6.75
CA VAL A 224 18.83 8.57 6.99
C VAL A 224 17.73 8.61 8.06
N LEU A 225 17.88 9.41 9.11
CA LEU A 225 16.82 9.60 10.10
C LEU A 225 15.57 10.24 9.47
N ILE A 226 15.73 11.29 8.66
CA ILE A 226 14.62 11.92 7.95
C ILE A 226 13.93 10.93 7.00
N LEU A 227 14.70 10.11 6.27
CA LEU A 227 14.15 9.06 5.41
C LEU A 227 13.34 8.03 6.19
N LYS A 228 13.80 7.64 7.40
CA LYS A 228 13.04 6.75 8.28
C LYS A 228 11.70 7.38 8.68
N GLU A 229 11.69 8.65 9.05
CA GLU A 229 10.46 9.36 9.41
C GLU A 229 9.48 9.45 8.22
N ILE A 230 9.98 9.76 7.02
CA ILE A 230 9.18 9.77 5.79
C ILE A 230 8.56 8.39 5.52
N LEU A 231 9.34 7.32 5.68
CA LEU A 231 8.85 5.95 5.47
C LEU A 231 7.80 5.54 6.52
N GLN A 232 7.97 5.99 7.76
CA GLN A 232 6.99 5.75 8.82
C GLN A 232 5.68 6.49 8.53
N GLU A 233 5.75 7.78 8.19
CA GLU A 233 4.58 8.57 7.80
C GLU A 233 3.86 7.97 6.59
N TYR A 234 4.60 7.52 5.57
CA TYR A 234 4.04 6.78 4.43
C TYR A 234 3.26 5.53 4.89
N PHE A 235 3.83 4.74 5.79
CA PHE A 235 3.20 3.53 6.31
C PHE A 235 1.90 3.85 7.07
N ASP A 236 1.93 4.87 7.91
CA ASP A 236 0.77 5.27 8.72
C ASP A 236 -0.41 5.74 7.86
N ILE A 237 -0.13 6.49 6.79
CA ILE A 237 -1.15 6.97 5.83
C ILE A 237 -1.68 5.83 4.95
N SER A 238 -0.80 4.95 4.46
CA SER A 238 -1.17 3.89 3.50
C SER A 238 -1.82 2.66 4.14
N SER A 239 -1.81 2.57 5.47
CA SER A 239 -2.41 1.45 6.19
C SER A 239 -3.94 1.39 6.00
N LEU A 240 -4.43 0.29 5.42
CA LEU A 240 -5.87 0.01 5.32
C LEU A 240 -6.49 -0.39 6.67
N LEU A 241 -5.66 -0.63 7.70
CA LEU A 241 -6.11 -0.95 9.07
C LEU A 241 -6.43 0.30 9.89
N HIS A 242 -6.44 1.48 9.27
CA HIS A 242 -6.78 2.72 9.95
C HIS A 242 -8.23 2.67 10.48
N HIS A 243 -8.45 3.27 11.64
CA HIS A 243 -9.72 3.26 12.37
C HIS A 243 -10.92 3.65 11.49
N GLU A 244 -10.75 4.64 10.60
CA GLU A 244 -11.80 5.13 9.70
C GLU A 244 -12.33 4.02 8.76
N VAL A 245 -11.44 3.25 8.13
CA VAL A 245 -11.84 2.17 7.20
C VAL A 245 -12.50 1.03 7.96
N VAL A 246 -11.97 0.67 9.13
CA VAL A 246 -12.58 -0.36 10.00
C VAL A 246 -13.98 0.07 10.44
N GLN A 247 -14.16 1.35 10.77
CA GLN A 247 -15.46 1.87 11.19
C GLN A 247 -16.48 1.85 10.05
N ILE A 248 -16.09 2.25 8.83
CA ILE A 248 -16.94 2.17 7.63
C ILE A 248 -17.44 0.73 7.42
N HIS A 249 -16.52 -0.25 7.42
CA HIS A 249 -16.89 -1.65 7.25
C HIS A 249 -17.75 -2.20 8.40
N ARG A 250 -17.53 -1.72 9.63
CA ARG A 250 -18.37 -2.08 10.78
C ARG A 250 -19.81 -1.56 10.62
N GLU A 251 -19.98 -0.33 10.15
CA GLU A 251 -21.30 0.26 9.89
C GLU A 251 -22.05 -0.50 8.78
N MET A 252 -21.35 -0.82 7.69
CA MET A 252 -21.89 -1.68 6.62
C MET A 252 -22.34 -3.05 7.15
N SER A 253 -21.50 -3.72 7.94
CA SER A 253 -21.82 -5.02 8.54
C SER A 253 -23.01 -4.92 9.48
N SER A 254 -23.07 -3.88 10.32
CA SER A 254 -24.16 -3.68 11.26
C SER A 254 -25.50 -3.47 10.55
N ALA A 255 -25.50 -2.75 9.42
CA ALA A 255 -26.71 -2.56 8.61
C ALA A 255 -27.22 -3.88 8.03
N LEU A 256 -26.33 -4.75 7.57
CA LEU A 256 -26.69 -6.08 7.06
C LEU A 256 -27.24 -6.99 8.16
N THR A 257 -26.60 -7.02 9.33
CA THR A 257 -27.06 -7.84 10.47
C THR A 257 -28.39 -7.36 11.04
N ALA A 258 -28.76 -6.10 10.83
CA ALA A 258 -30.04 -5.56 11.28
C ALA A 258 -31.25 -6.02 10.45
N ILE A 259 -31.03 -6.65 9.28
CA ILE A 259 -32.12 -7.15 8.43
C ILE A 259 -32.78 -8.36 9.10
N ASP A 260 -34.05 -8.21 9.46
CA ASP A 260 -34.89 -9.31 9.94
C ASP A 260 -35.90 -9.72 8.84
N PRO A 261 -35.71 -10.88 8.19
CA PRO A 261 -36.60 -11.35 7.12
C PRO A 261 -38.06 -11.45 7.55
N HIS A 262 -38.35 -11.76 8.82
CA HIS A 262 -39.72 -11.92 9.30
C HIS A 262 -40.45 -10.58 9.48
N ARG A 263 -39.70 -9.48 9.51
CA ARG A 263 -40.24 -8.12 9.74
C ARG A 263 -40.14 -7.21 8.52
N GLU A 264 -39.59 -7.69 7.41
CA GLU A 264 -39.39 -6.92 6.18
C GLU A 264 -40.69 -6.29 5.68
N TYR A 265 -41.78 -7.05 5.70
CA TYR A 265 -43.09 -6.63 5.17
C TYR A 265 -44.03 -6.06 6.22
N GLU A 266 -43.62 -5.97 7.50
CA GLU A 266 -44.49 -5.53 8.60
C GLU A 266 -45.03 -4.11 8.35
N SER A 267 -44.15 -3.19 7.95
CA SER A 267 -44.53 -1.80 7.60
C SER A 267 -45.45 -1.75 6.38
N PHE A 268 -45.25 -2.62 5.39
CA PHE A 268 -46.08 -2.67 4.19
C PHE A 268 -47.50 -3.15 4.53
N ILE A 269 -47.60 -4.22 5.33
CA ILE A 269 -48.88 -4.79 5.79
C ILE A 269 -49.66 -3.75 6.60
N GLN A 270 -48.99 -3.03 7.50
CA GLN A 270 -49.63 -1.98 8.30
C GLN A 270 -50.19 -0.83 7.43
N GLN A 271 -49.44 -0.38 6.42
CA GLN A 271 -49.86 0.71 5.53
C GLN A 271 -51.00 0.31 4.58
N ASN A 272 -51.09 -0.97 4.19
CA ASN A 272 -52.07 -1.47 3.21
C ASN A 272 -53.17 -2.32 3.86
N ARG A 273 -53.34 -2.23 5.18
CA ARG A 273 -54.33 -3.02 5.90
C ARG A 273 -55.74 -2.68 5.42
N SER A 274 -56.34 -3.57 4.66
CA SER A 274 -57.77 -3.54 4.32
C SER A 274 -58.53 -4.56 5.17
N VAL A 275 -59.76 -4.21 5.55
CA VAL A 275 -60.69 -5.21 6.08
C VAL A 275 -61.26 -5.92 4.87
N GLY A 276 -60.88 -7.18 4.66
CA GLY A 276 -61.53 -8.01 3.66
C GLY A 276 -62.99 -8.17 4.04
N GLU A 277 -63.91 -7.55 3.30
CA GLU A 277 -65.32 -7.88 3.41
C GLU A 277 -65.47 -9.32 2.92
N THR A 278 -65.83 -10.23 3.84
CA THR A 278 -66.25 -11.57 3.43
C THR A 278 -67.58 -11.38 2.72
N PRO A 279 -67.68 -11.68 1.40
CA PRO A 279 -68.93 -11.53 0.70
C PRO A 279 -70.02 -12.34 1.40
N ALA A 280 -71.25 -11.81 1.43
CA ALA A 280 -72.37 -12.54 1.99
C ALA A 280 -72.44 -13.94 1.34
N CYS A 281 -72.61 -14.98 2.17
CA CYS A 281 -72.81 -16.32 1.66
C CYS A 281 -74.08 -16.33 0.80
N ALA A 282 -74.08 -17.12 -0.28
CA ALA A 282 -75.30 -17.28 -1.07
C ALA A 282 -76.35 -18.01 -0.21
N GLU A 283 -77.50 -17.36 -0.02
CA GLU A 283 -78.63 -17.92 0.72
C GLU A 283 -79.69 -18.46 -0.26
N PHE A 284 -80.48 -19.45 0.18
CA PHE A 284 -81.59 -19.95 -0.61
C PHE A 284 -82.65 -18.85 -0.76
N ASP A 285 -82.96 -18.48 -2.01
CA ASP A 285 -83.93 -17.43 -2.31
C ASP A 285 -85.35 -17.92 -2.03
N CYS A 286 -85.88 -17.54 -0.87
CA CYS A 286 -87.21 -17.94 -0.41
C CYS A 286 -88.34 -17.35 -1.28
N SER A 287 -88.08 -16.31 -2.09
CA SER A 287 -89.08 -15.75 -3.01
C SER A 287 -89.49 -16.73 -4.12
N LEU A 288 -88.64 -17.73 -4.40
CA LEU A 288 -88.91 -18.76 -5.39
C LEU A 288 -90.04 -19.73 -4.97
N LEU A 289 -90.45 -19.72 -3.69
CA LEU A 289 -91.45 -20.64 -3.13
C LEU A 289 -92.84 -19.99 -2.94
N GLU A 290 -93.02 -18.72 -3.32
CA GLU A 290 -94.25 -17.93 -3.06
C GLU A 290 -95.53 -18.56 -3.63
N ASP A 291 -95.44 -19.31 -4.74
CA ASP A 291 -96.58 -19.95 -5.42
C ASP A 291 -96.73 -21.47 -5.13
N THR A 292 -95.95 -22.02 -4.19
CA THR A 292 -95.92 -23.47 -3.90
C THR A 292 -96.19 -23.77 -2.42
N GLU A 293 -97.32 -24.40 -2.10
CA GLU A 293 -97.78 -24.60 -0.71
C GLU A 293 -97.07 -25.73 0.08
N GLN A 294 -96.28 -26.59 -0.58
CA GLN A 294 -95.76 -27.82 0.04
C GLN A 294 -94.23 -27.93 0.11
N LEU A 295 -93.47 -27.03 -0.52
CA LEU A 295 -92.01 -27.11 -0.57
C LEU A 295 -91.37 -26.28 0.56
N GLN A 296 -90.43 -26.86 1.28
CA GLN A 296 -89.65 -26.20 2.33
C GLN A 296 -88.37 -25.56 1.76
N SER A 297 -87.95 -24.41 2.29
CA SER A 297 -86.70 -23.77 1.88
C SER A 297 -85.48 -24.54 2.39
N SER A 298 -84.42 -24.62 1.57
CA SER A 298 -83.18 -25.34 1.91
C SER A 298 -83.32 -26.85 2.23
N GLU A 299 -84.44 -27.47 1.86
CA GLU A 299 -84.68 -28.91 2.03
C GLU A 299 -84.86 -29.60 0.67
N ILE A 300 -84.42 -30.86 0.59
CA ILE A 300 -84.57 -31.68 -0.61
C ILE A 300 -85.93 -32.37 -0.56
N GLU A 301 -86.80 -32.09 -1.54
CA GLU A 301 -88.10 -32.75 -1.67
C GLU A 301 -87.93 -34.18 -2.22
N LEU A 302 -88.23 -35.17 -1.38
CA LEU A 302 -88.09 -36.59 -1.70
C LEU A 302 -89.48 -37.25 -1.79
N ASN A 303 -89.95 -37.51 -3.01
CA ASN A 303 -91.20 -38.21 -3.26
C ASN A 303 -91.05 -39.21 -4.42
N ASP A 304 -92.13 -39.91 -4.77
CA ASP A 304 -92.13 -40.95 -5.82
C ASP A 304 -91.68 -40.41 -7.20
N LEU A 305 -91.73 -39.09 -7.43
CA LEU A 305 -91.31 -38.45 -8.69
C LEU A 305 -89.83 -38.03 -8.69
N THR A 306 -89.24 -37.72 -7.52
CA THR A 306 -87.87 -37.18 -7.41
C THR A 306 -86.85 -38.21 -6.95
N LEU A 307 -87.29 -39.33 -6.33
CA LEU A 307 -86.44 -40.34 -5.72
C LEU A 307 -85.31 -40.84 -6.62
N GLU A 308 -85.62 -41.32 -7.84
CA GLU A 308 -84.61 -41.84 -8.76
C GLU A 308 -83.60 -40.76 -9.17
N THR A 309 -84.07 -39.54 -9.45
CA THR A 309 -83.18 -38.43 -9.85
C THR A 309 -82.28 -37.95 -8.71
N VAL A 310 -82.78 -37.95 -7.48
CA VAL A 310 -81.99 -37.61 -6.27
C VAL A 310 -80.98 -38.72 -5.99
N GLN A 311 -81.34 -39.99 -6.13
CA GLN A 311 -80.40 -41.12 -6.01
C GLN A 311 -79.28 -41.06 -7.06
N HIS A 312 -79.60 -40.74 -8.31
CA HIS A 312 -78.60 -40.53 -9.36
C HIS A 312 -77.68 -39.35 -9.05
N LYS A 313 -78.22 -38.22 -8.58
CA LYS A 313 -77.41 -37.04 -8.17
C LYS A 313 -76.53 -37.35 -6.96
N LEU A 314 -77.04 -38.05 -5.96
CA LEU A 314 -76.24 -38.48 -4.80
C LEU A 314 -75.07 -39.34 -5.25
N THR A 315 -75.34 -40.36 -6.08
CA THR A 315 -74.29 -41.23 -6.62
C THR A 315 -73.24 -40.43 -7.39
N ALA A 316 -73.65 -39.49 -8.25
CA ALA A 316 -72.74 -38.63 -9.00
C ALA A 316 -71.90 -37.72 -8.09
N VAL A 317 -72.50 -37.10 -7.06
CA VAL A 317 -71.79 -36.24 -6.09
C VAL A 317 -70.84 -37.06 -5.22
N GLU A 318 -71.20 -38.28 -4.83
CA GLU A 318 -70.31 -39.19 -4.09
C GLU A 318 -69.12 -39.61 -4.95
N GLU A 319 -69.32 -39.90 -6.24
CA GLU A 319 -68.23 -40.16 -7.20
C GLU A 319 -67.33 -38.93 -7.38
N GLU A 320 -67.90 -37.73 -7.56
CA GLU A 320 -67.14 -36.47 -7.65
C GLU A 320 -66.34 -36.18 -6.37
N LEU A 321 -66.95 -36.38 -5.20
CA LEU A 321 -66.29 -36.19 -3.91
C LEU A 321 -65.13 -37.18 -3.73
N LEU A 322 -65.32 -38.44 -4.13
CA LEU A 322 -64.29 -39.46 -4.07
C LEU A 322 -63.12 -39.12 -5.00
N ASN A 323 -63.41 -38.63 -6.21
CA ASN A 323 -62.39 -38.16 -7.16
C ASN A 323 -61.64 -36.93 -6.64
N LEU A 324 -62.33 -35.97 -6.01
CA LEU A 324 -61.71 -34.79 -5.39
C LEU A 324 -60.84 -35.18 -4.20
N ALA A 325 -61.29 -36.11 -3.35
CA ALA A 325 -60.51 -36.61 -2.23
C ALA A 325 -59.23 -37.32 -2.70
N GLN A 326 -59.30 -38.12 -3.77
CA GLN A 326 -58.12 -38.72 -4.40
C GLN A 326 -57.18 -37.66 -4.96
N THR A 327 -57.71 -36.62 -5.62
CA THR A 327 -56.92 -35.52 -6.16
C THR A 327 -56.21 -34.75 -5.05
N LEU A 328 -56.92 -34.41 -3.98
CA LEU A 328 -56.35 -33.73 -2.80
C LEU A 328 -55.26 -34.58 -2.15
N GLY A 329 -55.48 -35.89 -1.98
CA GLY A 329 -54.47 -36.80 -1.46
C GLY A 329 -53.21 -36.86 -2.35
N SER A 330 -53.39 -36.85 -3.67
CA SER A 330 -52.27 -36.81 -4.62
C SER A 330 -51.49 -35.48 -4.55
N GLN A 331 -52.18 -34.36 -4.40
CA GLN A 331 -51.57 -33.03 -4.24
C GLN A 331 -50.84 -32.92 -2.89
N GLN A 332 -51.43 -33.41 -1.81
CA GLN A 332 -50.78 -33.43 -0.49
C GLN A 332 -49.50 -34.26 -0.53
N THR A 333 -49.55 -35.45 -1.15
CA THR A 333 -48.35 -36.29 -1.33
C THR A 333 -47.26 -35.56 -2.13
N SER A 334 -47.65 -34.79 -3.16
CA SER A 334 -46.73 -33.97 -3.93
C SER A 334 -46.13 -32.82 -3.10
N VAL A 335 -46.90 -32.20 -2.20
CA VAL A 335 -46.39 -31.17 -1.28
C VAL A 335 -45.40 -31.79 -0.31
N ASP A 336 -45.75 -32.92 0.31
CA ASP A 336 -44.87 -33.62 1.26
C ASP A 336 -43.56 -34.04 0.59
N GLN A 337 -43.63 -34.49 -0.67
CA GLN A 337 -42.42 -34.81 -1.45
C GLN A 337 -41.55 -33.58 -1.69
N LEU A 338 -42.16 -32.45 -2.07
CA LEU A 338 -41.44 -31.19 -2.28
C LEU A 338 -40.82 -30.65 -0.98
N GLU A 339 -41.49 -30.81 0.16
CA GLU A 339 -40.95 -30.46 1.47
C GLU A 339 -39.73 -31.32 1.83
N LEU A 340 -39.80 -32.63 1.56
CA LEU A 340 -38.67 -33.55 1.75
C LEU A 340 -37.48 -33.21 0.84
N GLU A 341 -37.74 -32.89 -0.43
CA GLU A 341 -36.70 -32.44 -1.37
C GLU A 341 -36.06 -31.13 -0.90
N LEU A 342 -36.86 -30.16 -0.45
CA LEU A 342 -36.40 -28.90 0.08
C LEU A 342 -35.53 -29.07 1.34
N ASP A 343 -35.90 -29.97 2.25
CA ASP A 343 -35.13 -30.27 3.45
C ASP A 343 -33.82 -31.00 3.12
N ALA A 344 -33.83 -31.93 2.16
CA ALA A 344 -32.62 -32.58 1.67
C ALA A 344 -31.64 -31.57 1.04
N GLU A 345 -32.14 -30.61 0.26
CA GLU A 345 -31.33 -29.52 -0.29
C GLU A 345 -30.78 -28.60 0.80
N ARG A 346 -31.58 -28.25 1.81
CA ARG A 346 -31.14 -27.45 2.98
C ARG A 346 -30.02 -28.14 3.75
N GLU A 347 -30.09 -29.46 3.94
CA GLU A 347 -29.01 -30.22 4.56
C GLU A 347 -27.76 -30.31 3.67
N GLY A 348 -27.94 -30.41 2.35
CA GLY A 348 -26.84 -30.32 1.38
C GLY A 348 -26.12 -28.99 1.42
N VAL A 349 -26.87 -27.87 1.51
CA VAL A 349 -26.34 -26.51 1.65
C VAL A 349 -25.62 -26.34 2.99
N LYS A 350 -26.16 -26.87 4.10
CA LYS A 350 -25.46 -26.87 5.40
C LYS A 350 -24.15 -27.66 5.36
N LYS A 351 -24.08 -28.78 4.63
CA LYS A 351 -22.82 -29.53 4.43
C LYS A 351 -21.84 -28.74 3.56
N GLY A 352 -22.30 -28.06 2.51
CA GLY A 352 -21.49 -27.15 1.68
C GLY A 352 -20.97 -25.92 2.46
N GLN A 353 -21.84 -25.31 3.28
CA GLN A 353 -21.50 -24.25 4.22
C GLN A 353 -20.57 -24.76 5.31
N SER A 354 -20.73 -25.97 5.84
CA SER A 354 -19.79 -26.56 6.79
C SER A 354 -18.42 -26.83 6.18
N CYS A 355 -18.30 -27.09 4.88
CA CYS A 355 -17.01 -27.18 4.19
C CYS A 355 -16.36 -25.79 3.99
N LEU A 356 -17.15 -24.73 3.83
CA LEU A 356 -16.70 -23.33 3.83
C LEU A 356 -16.36 -22.84 5.24
N GLU A 357 -17.15 -23.22 6.25
CA GLU A 357 -16.91 -22.98 7.67
C GLU A 357 -15.72 -23.82 8.16
N VAL A 358 -15.46 -25.03 7.66
CA VAL A 358 -14.23 -25.79 7.96
C VAL A 358 -13.00 -25.10 7.35
N LEU A 359 -13.15 -24.33 6.27
CA LEU A 359 -12.11 -23.40 5.81
C LEU A 359 -12.02 -22.14 6.69
N GLU A 360 -13.08 -21.72 7.38
CA GLU A 360 -13.06 -20.65 8.39
C GLU A 360 -12.62 -21.08 9.81
N VAL A 361 -12.77 -22.36 10.16
CA VAL A 361 -12.54 -22.96 11.49
C VAL A 361 -11.12 -23.52 11.64
N TYR A 362 -10.33 -23.63 10.56
CA TYR A 362 -8.88 -23.76 10.68
C TYR A 362 -8.21 -22.40 11.00
N SER A 363 -8.49 -21.90 12.20
CA SER A 363 -7.70 -20.92 12.97
C SER A 363 -7.70 -21.36 14.45
N PRO A 364 -6.60 -21.19 15.19
CA PRO A 364 -5.93 -22.32 15.83
C PRO A 364 -6.35 -22.55 17.29
N VAL A 365 -6.96 -23.70 17.58
CA VAL A 365 -6.84 -24.34 18.89
C VAL A 365 -6.56 -25.83 18.70
N GLY A 366 -5.27 -26.17 18.74
CA GLY A 366 -4.68 -27.43 19.20
C GLY A 366 -5.16 -28.76 18.60
N VAL A 367 -4.34 -29.36 17.73
CA VAL A 367 -3.63 -30.62 18.02
C VAL A 367 -2.23 -30.52 17.41
N MET A 368 -1.22 -30.57 18.26
CA MET A 368 0.19 -30.50 17.90
C MET A 368 0.68 -31.94 17.74
N GLU A 369 0.76 -32.43 16.50
CA GLU A 369 1.55 -33.62 16.18
C GLU A 369 2.86 -33.20 15.49
N SER A 370 3.93 -33.83 15.95
CA SER A 370 5.32 -33.40 15.91
C SER A 370 5.94 -33.28 14.51
N LEU A 371 6.59 -32.13 14.24
CA LEU A 371 7.59 -31.96 13.18
C LEU A 371 8.98 -31.64 13.79
N PRO A 372 10.10 -31.97 13.09
CA PRO A 372 11.44 -32.07 13.66
C PRO A 372 12.02 -30.74 14.14
N SER A 373 12.89 -30.83 15.15
CA SER A 373 13.43 -29.76 15.99
C SER A 373 14.36 -28.72 15.33
N SER A 374 14.34 -28.53 14.00
CA SER A 374 15.21 -27.56 13.30
C SER A 374 14.49 -26.28 12.83
N TRP A 375 13.21 -26.09 13.13
CA TRP A 375 12.40 -24.98 12.59
C TRP A 375 11.90 -23.95 13.63
N ARG A 376 12.57 -23.82 14.79
CA ARG A 376 12.23 -22.77 15.77
C ARG A 376 13.26 -21.64 15.75
N SER A 377 13.13 -20.71 14.81
CA SER A 377 13.54 -19.32 15.02
C SER A 377 12.89 -18.40 13.96
N ALA A 378 12.35 -17.26 14.41
CA ALA A 378 11.55 -16.27 13.68
C ALA A 378 10.10 -16.72 13.33
N GLY A 379 9.16 -16.42 14.25
CA GLY A 379 7.77 -16.86 14.22
C GLY A 379 6.88 -16.30 13.11
N TYR A 380 7.02 -16.81 11.89
CA TYR A 380 6.08 -16.65 10.79
C TYR A 380 5.71 -18.03 10.20
N ASN A 381 4.41 -18.35 10.11
CA ASN A 381 3.92 -19.54 9.41
C ASN A 381 3.29 -19.12 8.09
N VAL A 382 3.88 -19.53 6.97
CA VAL A 382 3.34 -19.30 5.61
C VAL A 382 2.68 -20.59 5.13
N PHE A 383 1.42 -20.52 4.69
CA PHE A 383 0.70 -21.64 4.11
C PHE A 383 0.48 -21.39 2.60
N VAL A 384 0.82 -22.38 1.77
CA VAL A 384 0.54 -22.36 0.33
C VAL A 384 -0.42 -23.48 0.02
N CYS A 385 -1.67 -23.15 -0.35
CA CYS A 385 -2.65 -24.14 -0.81
C CYS A 385 -2.62 -24.21 -2.34
N LYS A 386 -2.40 -25.40 -2.89
CA LYS A 386 -2.35 -25.62 -4.35
C LYS A 386 -3.50 -26.56 -4.73
N LYS A 387 -4.59 -26.02 -5.28
CA LYS A 387 -5.61 -26.84 -5.96
C LYS A 387 -6.18 -26.14 -7.19
N LEU A 388 -6.02 -26.83 -8.32
CA LEU A 388 -6.64 -26.66 -9.65
C LEU A 388 -6.80 -25.23 -10.18
N GLY A 389 -5.79 -24.79 -10.95
CA GLY A 389 -5.98 -23.87 -12.08
C GLY A 389 -5.81 -22.37 -11.82
N ALA A 390 -5.86 -21.90 -10.58
CA ALA A 390 -5.60 -20.49 -10.25
C ALA A 390 -4.64 -20.38 -9.06
N HIS A 391 -3.60 -19.56 -9.19
CA HIS A 391 -2.67 -19.28 -8.10
C HIS A 391 -3.29 -18.25 -7.16
N MET A 392 -3.85 -18.70 -6.03
CA MET A 392 -4.29 -17.85 -4.94
C MET A 392 -3.22 -17.87 -3.84
N VAL A 393 -2.69 -16.70 -3.46
CA VAL A 393 -1.74 -16.55 -2.34
C VAL A 393 -2.49 -15.90 -1.19
N VAL A 394 -2.64 -16.61 -0.07
CA VAL A 394 -3.26 -16.09 1.16
C VAL A 394 -2.13 -15.85 2.17
N VAL A 395 -1.97 -14.61 2.63
CA VAL A 395 -1.03 -14.25 3.70
C VAL A 395 -1.85 -13.95 4.95
N LEU A 396 -1.74 -14.82 5.97
CA LEU A 396 -2.34 -14.59 7.28
C LEU A 396 -1.29 -13.97 8.22
N VAL A 397 -1.49 -12.72 8.61
CA VAL A 397 -0.75 -12.07 9.69
C VAL A 397 -1.57 -12.21 10.97
N ARG A 398 -0.95 -12.68 12.06
CA ARG A 398 -1.65 -12.89 13.34
C ARG A 398 -2.32 -11.59 13.81
N GLU A 399 -3.61 -11.72 14.12
CA GLU A 399 -4.53 -10.77 14.78
C GLU A 399 -5.45 -9.88 13.94
N VAL A 400 -5.43 -9.90 12.60
CA VAL A 400 -6.55 -9.35 11.80
C VAL A 400 -6.84 -10.24 10.61
N LYS A 401 -8.03 -10.86 10.57
CA LYS A 401 -8.53 -11.56 9.37
C LYS A 401 -8.78 -10.51 8.28
N VAL A 402 -7.81 -10.26 7.40
CA VAL A 402 -8.03 -9.53 6.15
C VAL A 402 -8.03 -10.55 5.02
N MET A 403 -9.21 -10.81 4.45
CA MET A 403 -9.34 -11.57 3.21
C MET A 403 -9.05 -10.60 2.06
N LEU A 404 -7.80 -10.59 1.57
CA LEU A 404 -7.46 -9.88 0.33
C LEU A 404 -7.91 -10.74 -0.85
N LEU A 405 -9.14 -10.52 -1.33
CA LEU A 405 -9.55 -10.91 -2.68
C LEU A 405 -8.80 -10.02 -3.67
N PHE A 406 -7.71 -10.53 -4.23
CA PHE A 406 -7.14 -9.94 -5.45
C PHE A 406 -7.96 -10.44 -6.63
N ASP A 407 -8.91 -9.64 -7.11
CA ASP A 407 -9.53 -9.87 -8.41
C ASP A 407 -8.45 -9.72 -9.49
N LEU A 408 -8.11 -10.86 -10.10
CA LEU A 408 -7.27 -10.96 -11.29
C LEU A 408 -8.04 -10.43 -12.51
N TYR A 409 -8.21 -9.11 -12.59
CA TYR A 409 -8.61 -8.40 -13.81
C TYR A 409 -7.56 -7.34 -14.17
N PHE A 410 -6.33 -7.78 -14.44
CA PHE A 410 -5.31 -6.97 -15.10
C PHE A 410 -4.46 -7.86 -16.01
N GLU A 411 -4.95 -8.10 -17.23
CA GLU A 411 -4.16 -8.69 -18.29
C GLU A 411 -3.03 -7.73 -18.72
N LYS A 412 -1.80 -8.29 -18.76
CA LYS A 412 -0.62 -7.84 -19.53
C LYS A 412 0.32 -6.75 -18.99
N THR A 413 0.52 -6.59 -17.69
CA THR A 413 1.72 -5.83 -17.23
C THR A 413 2.45 -6.34 -15.99
N PHE A 414 1.98 -7.43 -15.35
CA PHE A 414 2.58 -7.95 -14.11
C PHE A 414 3.62 -9.07 -14.31
N CYS A 415 4.42 -9.02 -15.39
CA CYS A 415 5.40 -10.08 -15.70
C CYS A 415 6.86 -9.74 -15.31
N GLN A 416 7.12 -8.71 -14.50
CA GLN A 416 8.49 -8.37 -14.08
C GLN A 416 8.71 -8.21 -12.57
N CYS A 417 7.66 -8.13 -11.74
CA CYS A 417 7.82 -8.00 -10.28
C CYS A 417 7.85 -9.34 -9.52
N THR A 418 7.32 -10.42 -10.11
CA THR A 418 7.29 -11.74 -9.49
C THR A 418 8.64 -12.44 -9.48
N GLU A 419 9.52 -12.18 -10.46
CA GLU A 419 10.89 -12.71 -10.43
C GLU A 419 11.77 -12.06 -9.36
N THR A 420 11.51 -10.80 -8.99
CA THR A 420 12.34 -10.10 -7.99
C THR A 420 12.02 -10.55 -6.56
N CYS A 421 10.75 -10.83 -6.24
CA CYS A 421 10.38 -11.40 -4.94
C CYS A 421 10.84 -12.87 -4.81
N TYR A 422 10.80 -13.65 -5.89
CA TYR A 422 11.28 -15.04 -5.88
C TYR A 422 12.82 -15.15 -5.81
N MET A 423 13.55 -14.14 -6.32
CA MET A 423 15.01 -14.07 -6.26
C MET A 423 15.55 -13.56 -4.91
N MET A 424 14.81 -12.75 -4.15
CA MET A 424 15.25 -12.33 -2.81
C MET A 424 15.19 -13.47 -1.78
N LEU A 425 14.21 -14.38 -1.90
CA LEU A 425 14.11 -15.55 -1.02
C LEU A 425 15.13 -16.67 -1.32
N LYS A 426 15.81 -16.61 -2.47
CA LYS A 426 16.80 -17.62 -2.87
C LYS A 426 18.25 -17.21 -2.61
N ARG A 427 18.50 -16.00 -2.11
CA ARG A 427 19.87 -15.49 -1.88
C ARG A 427 20.38 -15.63 -0.44
N ASP A 428 19.51 -16.03 0.49
CA ASP A 428 19.87 -16.43 1.87
C ASP A 428 19.93 -17.95 2.06
N VAL A 429 19.97 -18.72 0.96
CA VAL A 429 20.30 -20.15 0.98
C VAL A 429 21.31 -20.42 -0.12
N LEU A 430 22.58 -20.11 0.16
CA LEU A 430 23.78 -20.83 -0.26
C LEU A 430 25.02 -20.31 0.48
#